data_AF-A0A9D7KAA3-F1
#
_entry.id   AF-A0A9D7KAA3-F1
#
_cell.length_a   1.000
_cell.length_b   1.000
_cell.length_c   1.000
_cell.angle_alpha   90.00
_cell.angle_beta   90.00
_cell.angle_gamma   90.00
#
_symmetry.space_group_name_H-M   'P 1'
#
loop_
_entity.id
_entity.type
_entity.pdbx_description
1 polymer ?
#
loop_
_entity_poly.entity_id
_entity_poly.type
_entity_poly.pdbx_seq_one_letter_code
_entity_poly.pdbx_strand_id
1 'polypeptide(L)' 'MRIHYGPGYRAYFTRRGDVVYFLLLGGDKSTQKRDVKRAKEMARTLPKE' A
#
# COMPACT_ATOMS: atom_id res chain seq x y z
N MET A 1 -1.50 -1.13 -6.50
CA MET A 1 -1.36 -0.75 -7.93
C MET A 1 0.08 -0.99 -8.37
N ARG A 2 0.29 -1.49 -9.60
CA ARG A 2 1.62 -1.65 -10.19
C ARG A 2 1.85 -0.52 -11.18
N ILE A 3 2.92 0.24 -10.99
CA ILE A 3 3.30 1.32 -11.89
C ILE A 3 4.39 0.76 -12.82
N HIS A 4 4.08 0.70 -14.12
CA HIS A 4 4.98 0.18 -15.15
C HIS A 4 5.97 1.27 -15.60
N TYR A 5 6.80 1.74 -14.67
CA TYR A 5 7.84 2.72 -14.91
C TYR A 5 9.11 2.33 -14.13
N GLY A 6 10.27 2.43 -14.77
CA GLY A 6 11.56 2.05 -14.17
C GLY A 6 11.57 0.60 -13.64
N PRO A 7 12.07 0.33 -12.43
CA PRO A 7 12.18 -1.03 -11.86
C PRO A 7 10.82 -1.69 -11.52
N GLY A 8 9.70 -1.04 -11.79
CA GLY A 8 8.36 -1.56 -11.51
C GLY A 8 7.95 -1.33 -10.06
N TYR A 9 7.58 -0.08 -9.75
CA TYR A 9 7.16 0.33 -8.41
C TYR A 9 5.80 -0.28 -8.02
N ARG A 10 5.66 -0.56 -6.72
CA ARG A 10 4.42 -1.04 -6.10
C ARG A 10 3.91 0.03 -5.16
N ALA A 11 2.75 0.58 -5.49
CA ALA A 11 2.05 1.54 -4.66
C ALA A 11 0.93 0.83 -3.88
N TYR A 12 0.92 1.03 -2.57
CA TYR A 12 -0.12 0.54 -1.67
C TYR A 12 -0.94 1.73 -1.18
N PHE A 13 -2.26 1.63 -1.33
CA PHE A 13 -3.18 2.66 -0.89
C PHE A 13 -4.48 1.99 -0.46
N THR A 14 -5.28 2.72 0.31
CA THR A 14 -6.65 2.35 0.64
C THR A 14 -7.54 3.58 0.55
N ARG A 15 -8.84 3.37 0.32
CA ARG A 15 -9.85 4.43 0.30
C ARG A 15 -10.82 4.23 1.45
N ARG A 16 -11.17 5.30 2.16
CA ARG A 16 -12.29 5.34 3.12
C ARG A 16 -13.14 6.55 2.76
N GLY A 17 -14.42 6.35 2.46
CA GLY A 17 -15.26 7.43 1.93
C GLY A 17 -14.62 8.09 0.72
N ASP A 18 -14.39 9.40 0.80
CA ASP A 18 -13.75 10.21 -0.25
C ASP A 18 -12.26 10.45 0.00
N VAL A 19 -11.71 9.91 1.08
CA VAL A 19 -10.29 10.05 1.43
C VAL A 19 -9.48 8.87 0.90
N VAL A 20 -8.42 9.18 0.16
CA VAL A 20 -7.42 8.21 -0.30
C VAL A 20 -6.20 8.29 0.60
N TYR A 21 -5.87 7.18 1.25
CA TYR A 21 -4.69 7.03 2.09
C TYR A 21 -3.60 6.33 1.31
N PHE A 22 -2.52 7.07 1.02
CA PHE A 22 -1.31 6.49 0.47
C PHE A 22 -0.48 5.87 1.60
N LEU A 23 -0.21 4.58 1.51
CA LEU A 23 0.54 3.87 2.52
C LEU A 23 2.02 3.90 2.13
N LEU A 24 2.81 4.67 2.89
CA LEU A 24 4.27 4.81 2.70
C LEU A 24 4.99 3.53 3.14
N LEU A 25 4.82 2.47 2.37
CA LEU A 25 5.46 1.18 2.55
C LEU A 25 5.94 0.67 1.19
N GLY A 26 7.09 0.00 1.19
CA GLY A 26 7.72 -0.43 -0.03
C GLY A 26 8.85 -1.43 0.22
N GLY A 27 9.13 -2.17 -0.83
CA GLY A 27 10.14 -3.20 -0.90
C GLY A 27 10.18 -3.73 -2.35
N ASP A 28 11.09 -4.65 -2.63
CA ASP A 28 11.21 -5.23 -3.96
C ASP A 28 10.22 -6.42 -4.16
N LYS A 29 10.34 -7.13 -5.30
CA LYS A 29 9.44 -8.25 -5.60
C LYS A 29 9.51 -9.38 -4.56
N SER A 30 10.67 -9.58 -3.93
CA SER A 30 10.90 -10.63 -2.93
C SER A 30 10.11 -10.37 -1.64
N THR A 31 9.88 -9.11 -1.28
CA THR A 31 9.16 -8.73 -0.06
C THR A 31 7.67 -8.47 -0.28
N GLN A 32 7.19 -8.51 -1.52
CA GLN A 32 5.81 -8.14 -1.90
C GLN A 32 4.73 -8.81 -1.01
N LYS A 33 4.89 -10.09 -0.64
CA LYS A 33 3.93 -10.78 0.24
C LYS A 33 3.89 -10.17 1.65
N ARG A 34 5.05 -9.81 2.21
CA ARG A 34 5.19 -9.15 3.50
C ARG A 34 4.60 -7.74 3.46
N ASP A 35 4.87 -7.02 2.37
CA ASP A 35 4.40 -5.64 2.18
C ASP A 35 2.87 -5.59 2.06
N VAL A 36 2.24 -6.56 1.37
CA VAL A 36 0.78 -6.70 1.33
C VAL A 36 0.19 -6.94 2.72
N LYS A 37 0.82 -7.79 3.54
CA LYS A 37 0.35 -8.06 4.91
C LYS A 37 0.42 -6.79 5.76
N ARG A 38 1.54 -6.08 5.70
CA ARG A 38 1.75 -4.84 6.45
C ARG A 38 0.80 -3.72 5.99
N ALA A 39 0.54 -3.60 4.69
CA ALA A 39 -0.43 -2.66 4.16
C ALA A 39 -1.84 -2.90 4.72
N LYS A 40 -2.27 -4.17 4.83
CA LYS A 40 -3.56 -4.52 5.43
C LYS A 40 -3.60 -4.18 6.92
N GLU A 41 -2.52 -4.42 7.65
CA GLU A 41 -2.42 -4.08 9.08
C GLU A 41 -2.49 -2.56 9.28
N MET A 42 -1.72 -1.77 8.52
CA MET A 42 -1.77 -0.32 8.55
C MET A 42 -3.15 0.23 8.15
N ALA A 43 -3.78 -0.36 7.14
CA ALA A 43 -5.12 0.06 6.74
C ALA A 43 -6.15 -0.13 7.85
N ARG A 44 -5.95 -1.06 8.80
CA ARG A 44 -6.84 -1.26 9.96
C ARG A 44 -6.65 -0.20 11.04
N THR A 45 -5.45 0.35 11.18
CA THR A 45 -5.14 1.38 12.20
C THR A 45 -5.59 2.78 11.79
N LEU A 46 -6.02 2.98 10.53
CA LEU A 46 -6.51 4.27 10.08
C LEU A 46 -7.79 4.67 10.83
N PRO A 47 -7.99 5.97 11.12
CA PRO A 47 -9.20 6.48 11.76
C PRO A 47 -10.45 6.05 11.00
N LYS A 48 -11.44 5.52 11.72
CA LYS A 48 -12.78 5.32 11.17
C LYS A 48 -13.43 6.71 11.17
N GLU A 49 -13.68 7.23 9.99
CA GLU A 49 -14.56 8.40 9.82
C GLU A 49 -15.95 8.08 10.35
#